data_AF-A0AAX3PCT7-F1
#
_entry.id   AF-A0AAX3PCT7-F1
#
_cell.length_a   1.000
_cell.length_b   1.000
_cell.length_c   1.000
_cell.angle_alpha   90.00
_cell.angle_beta   90.00
_cell.angle_gamma   90.00
#
_symmetry.space_group_name_H-M   'P 1'
#
loop_
_entity.id
_entity.type
_entity.pdbx_description
1 polymer ?
#
loop_
_entity_poly.entity_id
_entity_poly.type
_entity_poly.pdbx_seq_one_letter_code
_entity_poly.pdbx_strand_id
1 'polypeptide(L)'
;MSYELANLFLSGVSALTSVCQAALDISDRTKMLKKADFRLATPLQRGGKSVAVIDGKLLKEYDKKIRKAVSQQILTLRAEPDTATCAKVAEEAQQSVCFYLNEIKRHNAGHLSTKQLQDWWASYRCNDLYCVRDSDVT
;
A
#
# COMPACT_ATOMS: atom_id res chain seq x y z
N MET A 1 23.06 9.94 -1.22
CA MET A 1 21.64 10.29 -1.01
C MET A 1 20.99 9.17 -0.21
N SER A 2 20.42 9.49 0.96
CA SER A 2 19.59 8.54 1.70
C SER A 2 18.18 8.50 1.08
N TYR A 3 17.65 7.30 0.85
CA TYR A 3 16.30 7.07 0.32
C TYR A 3 15.32 6.65 1.41
N GLU A 4 15.62 6.95 2.68
CA GLU A 4 14.88 6.47 3.85
C GLU A 4 13.37 6.70 3.75
N LEU A 5 12.91 7.91 3.43
CA LEU A 5 11.47 8.21 3.34
C LEU A 5 10.78 7.46 2.19
N ALA A 6 11.45 7.35 1.04
CA ALA A 6 10.92 6.62 -0.11
C ALA A 6 10.84 5.11 0.18
N ASN A 7 11.85 4.57 0.86
CA ASN A 7 11.90 3.20 1.35
C ASN A 7 10.80 2.92 2.39
N LEU A 8 10.57 3.86 3.31
CA LEU A 8 9.53 3.80 4.33
C LEU A 8 8.13 3.77 3.69
N PHE A 9 7.89 4.68 2.74
CA PHE A 9 6.66 4.72 1.96
C PHE A 9 6.42 3.42 1.17
N LEU A 10 7.43 2.91 0.46
CA LEU A 10 7.32 1.64 -0.27
C LEU A 10 7.05 0.45 0.68
N SER A 11 7.64 0.46 1.87
CA SER A 11 7.32 -0.49 2.94
C SER A 11 5.85 -0.44 3.34
N GLY A 12 5.29 0.77 3.47
CA GLY A 12 3.87 0.96 3.71
C GLY A 12 3.00 0.38 2.58
N VAL A 13 3.30 0.70 1.32
CA VAL A 13 2.57 0.14 0.15
C VAL A 13 2.65 -1.39 0.17
N SER A 14 3.83 -1.94 0.44
CA SER A 14 4.03 -3.37 0.62
C SER A 14 3.17 -3.94 1.76
N ALA A 15 3.02 -3.24 2.88
CA ALA A 15 2.15 -3.68 3.97
C ALA A 15 0.66 -3.72 3.56
N LEU A 16 0.19 -2.76 2.77
CA LEU A 16 -1.16 -2.80 2.18
C LEU A 16 -1.38 -4.04 1.30
N THR A 17 -0.36 -4.43 0.50
CA THR A 17 -0.45 -5.68 -0.29
C THR A 17 -0.65 -6.91 0.60
N SER A 18 0.04 -6.97 1.75
CA SER A 18 -0.14 -8.04 2.74
C SER A 18 -1.54 -8.03 3.36
N VAL A 19 -2.07 -6.85 3.72
CA VAL A 19 -3.42 -6.73 4.29
C VAL A 19 -4.47 -7.22 3.31
N CYS A 20 -4.38 -6.81 2.04
CA CYS A 20 -5.31 -7.26 1.01
C CYS A 20 -5.25 -8.80 0.86
N GLN A 21 -4.05 -9.39 0.83
CA GLN A 21 -3.88 -10.86 0.79
C GLN A 21 -4.48 -11.54 2.03
N ALA A 22 -4.28 -10.97 3.22
CA ALA A 22 -4.84 -11.50 4.47
C ALA A 22 -6.37 -11.45 4.54
N ALA A 23 -6.96 -10.46 3.87
CA ALA A 23 -8.40 -10.28 3.79
C ALA A 23 -9.05 -11.24 2.79
N LEU A 24 -8.36 -11.54 1.67
CA LEU A 24 -8.85 -12.42 0.61
C LEU A 24 -8.70 -13.92 0.92
N ASP A 25 -7.68 -14.30 1.69
CA ASP A 25 -7.41 -15.70 2.03
C ASP A 25 -7.29 -15.89 3.54
N ILE A 26 -8.32 -16.51 4.13
CA ILE A 26 -8.36 -16.79 5.57
C ILE A 26 -7.28 -17.78 6.00
N SER A 27 -6.89 -18.72 5.11
CA SER A 27 -5.91 -19.77 5.44
C SER A 27 -4.50 -19.18 5.62
N ASP A 28 -4.19 -18.13 4.86
CA ASP A 28 -2.90 -17.44 4.90
C ASP A 28 -2.93 -16.14 5.75
N ARG A 29 -4.09 -15.77 6.31
CA ARG A 29 -4.33 -14.51 7.03
C ARG A 29 -3.27 -14.21 8.09
N THR A 30 -3.09 -15.10 9.05
CA THR A 30 -2.15 -14.89 10.18
C THR A 30 -0.73 -14.62 9.70
N LYS A 31 -0.27 -15.38 8.70
CA LYS A 31 1.05 -15.22 8.09
C LYS A 31 1.17 -13.88 7.36
N MET A 32 0.13 -13.48 6.62
CA MET A 32 0.11 -12.21 5.91
C MET A 32 0.03 -11.01 6.84
N LEU A 33 -0.70 -11.09 7.95
CA LEU A 33 -0.74 -10.04 8.98
C LEU A 33 0.61 -9.86 9.65
N LYS A 34 1.31 -10.95 10.03
CA LYS A 34 2.70 -10.88 10.53
C LYS A 34 3.63 -10.21 9.52
N LYS A 35 3.47 -10.52 8.24
CA LYS A 35 4.23 -9.90 7.16
C LYS A 35 3.92 -8.41 7.01
N ALA A 36 2.66 -8.00 7.20
CA ALA A 36 2.26 -6.60 7.18
C ALA A 36 2.92 -5.80 8.32
N ASP A 37 2.87 -6.31 9.56
CA ASP A 37 3.54 -5.68 10.71
C ASP A 37 5.04 -5.52 10.47
N PHE A 38 5.70 -6.58 9.99
CA PHE A 38 7.13 -6.54 9.69
C PHE A 38 7.48 -5.47 8.66
N ARG A 39 6.65 -5.33 7.60
CA ARG A 39 6.81 -4.33 6.56
C ARG A 39 6.60 -2.91 7.09
N LEU A 40 5.70 -2.70 8.06
CA LEU A 40 5.55 -1.40 8.72
C LEU A 40 6.75 -1.06 9.60
N ALA A 41 7.31 -2.03 10.33
CA ALA A 41 8.42 -1.83 11.25
C ALA A 41 9.77 -1.68 10.53
N THR A 42 9.93 -2.31 9.37
CA THR A 42 11.21 -2.40 8.66
C THR A 42 11.12 -1.69 7.31
N PRO A 43 11.82 -0.55 7.12
CA PRO A 43 11.93 0.08 5.81
C PRO A 43 12.57 -0.86 4.78
N LEU A 44 12.04 -0.87 3.56
CA LEU A 44 12.64 -1.60 2.46
C LEU A 44 14.04 -1.06 2.19
N GLN A 45 14.98 -1.93 1.85
CA GLN A 45 16.36 -1.51 1.57
C GLN A 45 16.58 -1.17 0.08
N ARG A 46 15.58 -1.47 -0.77
CA ARG A 46 15.66 -1.34 -2.24
C ARG A 46 14.38 -0.73 -2.77
N GLY A 47 14.48 -0.05 -3.92
CA GLY A 47 13.35 0.62 -4.58
C GLY A 47 13.17 2.09 -4.20
N GLY A 48 13.78 2.59 -3.12
CA GLY A 48 13.65 4.00 -2.74
C GLY A 48 14.10 4.97 -3.83
N LYS A 49 15.15 4.64 -4.61
CA LYS A 49 15.61 5.47 -5.73
C LYS A 49 14.53 5.71 -6.80
N SER A 50 13.69 4.72 -7.09
CA SER A 50 12.59 4.86 -8.07
C SER A 50 11.46 5.77 -7.61
N VAL A 51 11.39 6.08 -6.32
CA VAL A 51 10.30 6.84 -5.71
C VAL A 51 10.77 8.18 -5.12
N ALA A 52 12.09 8.38 -5.02
CA ALA A 52 12.70 9.61 -4.52
C ALA A 52 12.46 10.85 -5.39
N VAL A 53 11.75 10.70 -6.51
CA VAL A 53 11.23 11.80 -7.34
C VAL A 53 10.02 12.50 -6.72
N ILE A 54 9.36 11.87 -5.73
CA ILE A 54 8.27 12.45 -4.96
C ILE A 54 8.85 13.34 -3.86
N ASP A 55 8.23 14.50 -3.64
CA ASP A 55 8.59 15.41 -2.56
C ASP A 55 8.61 14.70 -1.19
N GLY A 56 9.62 15.00 -0.37
CA GLY A 56 9.84 14.34 0.90
C GLY A 56 8.76 14.61 1.95
N LYS A 57 8.12 15.79 1.92
CA LYS A 57 6.98 16.10 2.82
C LYS A 57 5.77 15.29 2.40
N LEU A 58 5.50 15.20 1.11
CA LEU A 58 4.42 14.38 0.57
C LEU A 58 4.60 12.89 0.90
N LEU A 59 5.84 12.35 0.77
CA LEU A 59 6.15 10.98 1.17
C LEU A 59 5.86 10.71 2.66
N LYS A 60 6.18 11.66 3.55
CA LYS A 60 5.84 11.54 4.98
C LYS A 60 4.33 11.51 5.22
N GLU A 61 3.58 12.35 4.50
CA GLU A 61 2.11 12.38 4.61
C GLU A 61 1.49 11.07 4.11
N TYR A 62 1.98 10.54 2.99
CA TYR A 62 1.55 9.24 2.49
C TYR A 62 1.90 8.10 3.45
N ASP A 63 3.12 8.04 3.95
CA ASP A 63 3.51 7.03 4.94
C ASP A 63 2.63 7.08 6.19
N LYS A 64 2.35 8.27 6.73
CA LYS A 64 1.42 8.43 7.87
C LYS A 64 0.02 7.90 7.55
N LYS A 65 -0.53 8.23 6.38
CA LYS A 65 -1.85 7.75 5.94
C LYS A 65 -1.87 6.23 5.80
N ILE A 66 -0.85 5.65 5.17
CA ILE A 66 -0.71 4.21 4.99
C ILE A 66 -0.62 3.49 6.34
N ARG A 67 0.26 3.93 7.24
CA ARG A 67 0.43 3.33 8.57
C ARG A 67 -0.86 3.31 9.35
N LYS A 68 -1.60 4.43 9.35
CA LYS A 68 -2.90 4.51 10.02
C LYS A 68 -3.88 3.49 9.46
N ALA A 69 -4.01 3.42 8.13
CA ALA A 69 -4.92 2.49 7.47
C ALA A 69 -4.54 1.02 7.73
N VAL A 70 -3.27 0.66 7.51
CA VAL A 70 -2.76 -0.71 7.71
C VAL A 70 -2.94 -1.15 9.16
N SER A 71 -2.57 -0.33 10.15
CA SER A 71 -2.74 -0.68 11.56
C SER A 71 -4.21 -0.94 11.91
N GLN A 72 -5.13 -0.10 11.44
CA GLN A 72 -6.56 -0.30 11.66
C GLN A 72 -7.06 -1.59 11.01
N GLN A 73 -6.68 -1.84 9.76
CA GLN A 73 -7.10 -3.02 9.01
C GLN A 73 -6.52 -4.32 9.60
N ILE A 74 -5.27 -4.30 10.09
CA ILE A 74 -4.68 -5.44 10.81
C ILE A 74 -5.49 -5.75 12.06
N LEU A 75 -5.85 -4.75 12.86
CA LEU A 75 -6.68 -4.95 14.06
C LEU A 75 -8.04 -5.53 13.70
N THR A 76 -8.69 -5.00 12.66
CA THR A 76 -9.97 -5.53 12.17
C THR A 76 -9.85 -6.99 11.75
N LEU A 77 -8.84 -7.36 10.95
CA LEU A 77 -8.68 -8.74 10.47
C LEU A 77 -8.27 -9.73 11.57
N ARG A 78 -7.58 -9.26 12.62
CA ARG A 78 -7.24 -10.05 13.82
C ARG A 78 -8.45 -10.38 14.68
N ALA A 79 -9.48 -9.55 14.64
CA ALA A 79 -10.73 -9.78 15.34
C ALA A 79 -11.62 -10.85 14.66
N GLU A 80 -11.07 -11.57 13.67
CA GLU A 80 -11.75 -12.63 12.91
C GLU A 80 -13.13 -12.18 12.39
N PRO A 81 -13.19 -11.10 11.59
CA PRO A 81 -14.44 -10.51 11.20
C PRO A 81 -15.15 -11.37 10.14
N ASP A 82 -16.41 -11.07 9.89
CA ASP A 82 -17.20 -11.75 8.86
C ASP A 82 -16.66 -11.53 7.43
N THR A 83 -17.21 -12.28 6.49
CA THR A 83 -16.80 -12.25 5.08
C THR A 83 -17.04 -10.88 4.43
N ALA A 84 -18.11 -10.18 4.81
CA ALA A 84 -18.44 -8.86 4.28
C ALA A 84 -17.40 -7.82 4.70
N THR A 85 -17.00 -7.84 5.97
CA THR A 85 -15.95 -6.98 6.51
C THR A 85 -14.60 -7.31 5.89
N CYS A 86 -14.28 -8.60 5.69
CA CYS A 86 -13.08 -9.01 4.98
C CYS A 86 -13.06 -8.46 3.54
N ALA A 87 -14.17 -8.57 2.80
CA ALA A 87 -14.28 -8.05 1.44
C ALA A 87 -14.06 -6.53 1.40
N LYS A 88 -14.65 -5.79 2.34
CA LYS A 88 -14.46 -4.34 2.46
C LYS A 88 -12.98 -3.97 2.74
N VAL A 89 -12.33 -4.67 3.67
CA VAL A 89 -10.90 -4.45 3.96
C VAL A 89 -10.03 -4.76 2.74
N ALA A 90 -10.33 -5.85 2.03
CA ALA A 90 -9.60 -6.24 0.82
C ALA A 90 -9.71 -5.16 -0.26
N GLU A 91 -10.94 -4.67 -0.49
CA GLU A 91 -11.21 -3.57 -1.42
C GLU A 91 -10.44 -2.32 -1.02
N GLU A 92 -10.65 -1.78 0.19
CA GLU A 92 -9.98 -0.56 0.65
C GLU A 92 -8.45 -0.63 0.56
N ALA A 93 -7.87 -1.78 0.90
CA ALA A 93 -6.43 -2.03 0.77
C ALA A 93 -5.99 -2.04 -0.71
N GLN A 94 -6.73 -2.72 -1.59
CA GLN A 94 -6.47 -2.73 -3.04
C GLN A 94 -6.56 -1.32 -3.63
N GLN A 95 -7.62 -0.57 -3.31
CA GLN A 95 -7.81 0.81 -3.77
C GLN A 95 -6.63 1.69 -3.32
N SER A 96 -6.18 1.52 -2.07
CA SER A 96 -5.05 2.26 -1.53
C SER A 96 -3.74 1.90 -2.25
N VAL A 97 -3.48 0.61 -2.52
CA VAL A 97 -2.32 0.18 -3.32
C VAL A 97 -2.35 0.85 -4.70
N CYS A 98 -3.48 0.80 -5.40
CA CYS A 98 -3.60 1.39 -6.74
C CYS A 98 -3.43 2.91 -6.72
N PHE A 99 -4.00 3.59 -5.73
CA PHE A 99 -3.80 5.03 -5.53
C PHE A 99 -2.31 5.37 -5.42
N TYR A 100 -1.58 4.72 -4.50
CA TYR A 100 -0.17 5.05 -4.26
C TYR A 100 0.75 4.65 -5.41
N LEU A 101 0.47 3.54 -6.10
CA LEU A 101 1.20 3.21 -7.33
C LEU A 101 0.97 4.25 -8.43
N ASN A 102 -0.23 4.82 -8.51
CA ASN A 102 -0.52 5.87 -9.46
C ASN A 102 0.19 7.18 -9.10
N GLU A 103 0.27 7.55 -7.82
CA GLU A 103 1.11 8.69 -7.40
C GLU A 103 2.57 8.49 -7.83
N ILE A 104 3.13 7.29 -7.65
CA ILE A 104 4.48 6.98 -8.15
C ILE A 104 4.57 7.18 -9.66
N LYS A 105 3.60 6.66 -10.44
CA LYS A 105 3.56 6.88 -11.90
C LYS A 105 3.56 8.36 -12.24
N ARG A 106 2.66 9.15 -11.65
CA ARG A 106 2.52 10.59 -11.95
C ARG A 106 3.82 11.36 -11.73
N HIS A 107 4.51 11.08 -10.63
CA HIS A 107 5.79 11.73 -10.32
C HIS A 107 6.99 11.15 -11.09
N ASN A 108 6.83 9.97 -11.72
CA ASN A 108 7.88 9.29 -12.48
C ASN A 108 7.52 9.18 -13.97
N ALA A 109 7.05 10.29 -14.56
CA ALA A 109 6.75 10.43 -15.98
C ALA A 109 5.78 9.35 -16.55
N GLY A 110 4.82 8.90 -15.75
CA GLY A 110 3.85 7.88 -16.11
C GLY A 110 4.32 6.44 -15.92
N HIS A 111 5.54 6.21 -15.40
CA HIS A 111 6.16 4.89 -15.35
C HIS A 111 6.32 4.33 -13.94
N LEU A 112 6.09 3.03 -13.78
CA LEU A 112 6.55 2.24 -12.64
C LEU A 112 7.93 1.66 -12.99
N SER A 113 8.98 2.20 -12.39
CA SER A 113 10.37 1.97 -12.78
C SER A 113 11.02 0.69 -12.24
N THR A 114 10.27 -0.14 -11.50
CA THR A 114 10.76 -1.44 -11.04
C THR A 114 9.76 -2.54 -11.34
N LYS A 115 10.28 -3.75 -11.56
CA LYS A 115 9.45 -4.95 -11.77
C LYS A 115 8.47 -5.19 -10.63
N GLN A 116 8.87 -4.98 -9.39
CA GLN A 116 7.99 -5.14 -8.23
C GLN A 116 6.76 -4.22 -8.29
N LEU A 117 6.95 -2.95 -8.65
CA LEU A 117 5.85 -2.01 -8.79
C LEU A 117 4.92 -2.39 -9.94
N GLN A 118 5.49 -2.83 -11.07
CA GLN A 118 4.73 -3.32 -12.23
C GLN A 118 3.92 -4.59 -11.89
N ASP A 119 4.54 -5.55 -11.19
CA ASP A 119 3.91 -6.78 -10.75
C ASP A 119 2.76 -6.48 -9.77
N TRP A 120 2.92 -5.53 -8.85
CA TRP A 120 1.83 -5.06 -7.97
C TRP A 120 0.71 -4.39 -8.76
N TRP A 121 1.03 -3.50 -9.69
CA TRP A 121 0.02 -2.85 -10.53
C TRP A 121 -0.86 -3.89 -11.25
N ALA A 122 -0.25 -4.91 -11.84
CA ALA A 122 -0.97 -6.00 -12.49
C ALA A 122 -1.76 -6.87 -11.50
N SER A 123 -1.14 -7.28 -10.39
CA SER A 123 -1.74 -8.20 -9.41
C SER A 123 -3.00 -7.61 -8.75
N TYR A 124 -3.00 -6.30 -8.50
CA TYR A 124 -4.12 -5.57 -7.91
C TYR A 124 -5.07 -4.98 -8.96
N ARG A 125 -4.88 -5.34 -10.23
CA ARG A 125 -5.71 -4.90 -11.38
C ARG A 125 -5.91 -3.39 -11.40
N CYS A 126 -4.85 -2.66 -11.07
CA CYS A 126 -4.87 -1.21 -11.07
C CYS A 126 -5.06 -0.70 -12.50
N ASN A 127 -5.80 0.40 -12.64
CA ASN A 127 -6.03 1.06 -13.90
C ASN A 127 -5.93 2.58 -13.69
N ASP A 128 -5.78 3.32 -14.78
CA ASP A 128 -5.63 4.78 -14.70
C ASP A 128 -6.96 5.50 -14.33
N LEU A 129 -8.09 4.78 -14.37
CA LEU A 129 -9.41 5.27 -13.97
C LEU A 129 -9.62 5.26 -12.44
N TYR A 130 -8.73 4.64 -11.67
CA TYR A 130 -8.79 4.62 -10.20
C TYR A 130 -8.57 6.01 -9.54
N CYS A 131 -8.48 7.07 -10.35
CA CYS A 131 -8.29 8.47 -9.95
C CYS A 131 -9.52 9.17 -9.39
N VAL A 132 -10.48 8.47 -8.78
CA VAL A 132 -11.56 9.12 -8.04
C VAL A 132 -11.70 8.45 -6.68
N ARG A 133 -10.85 8.86 -5.74
CA ARG A 133 -11.40 9.13 -4.41
C ARG A 133 -12.07 10.47 -4.57
N ASP A 134 -13.38 10.53 -4.34
CA ASP A 134 -14.08 11.78 -4.18
C ASP A 134 -13.22 12.71 -3.33
N SER A 135 -12.67 13.71 -4.00
CA SER A 135 -12.20 14.92 -3.37
C SER A 135 -13.32 15.36 -2.44
N ASP A 136 -13.01 15.62 -1.18
CA ASP A 136 -13.77 16.55 -0.38
C ASP A 136 -15.30 16.30 -0.37
N VAL A 137 -15.74 15.23 0.28
CA VAL A 137 -17.09 15.26 0.86
C VAL A 137 -16.99 16.03 2.18
N THR A 138 -17.01 17.36 2.02
CA THR A 138 -17.40 18.44 2.98
C THR A 138 -16.94 18.35 4.42
#